data_AF-A0A382AN31-F1
#
_entry.id   AF-A0A382AN31-F1
#
_cell.length_a   1.000
_cell.length_b   1.000
_cell.length_c   1.000
_cell.angle_alpha   90.00
_cell.angle_beta   90.00
_cell.angle_gamma   90.00
#
_symmetry.space_group_name_H-M   'P 1'
#
loop_
_entity.id
_entity.type
_entity.pdbx_description
1 polymer ?
#
loop_
_entity_poly.entity_id
_entity_poly.type
_entity_poly.pdbx_seq_one_letter_code
_entity_poly.pdbx_strand_id
1 'polypeptide(L)'
;MFDKIITVKIKYLFDLIRLDKPIGFLLLLWPCWFALANLQQNNLELIKWYIYFFFGAFLMRSAGCIINDLIDINLDKKIERTAER
;
A
#
# COMPACT_ATOMS: atom_id res chain seq x y z
N MET A 1 -25.44 -16.09 2.03
CA MET A 1 -25.43 -15.11 0.90
C MET A 1 -24.58 -13.89 1.24
N PHE A 2 -24.75 -13.30 2.42
CA PHE A 2 -23.92 -12.19 2.91
C PHE A 2 -22.42 -12.53 3.01
N ASP A 3 -22.05 -13.74 3.46
CA ASP A 3 -20.64 -14.12 3.60
C ASP A 3 -19.90 -14.08 2.26
N LYS A 4 -20.54 -14.57 1.18
CA LYS A 4 -19.97 -14.50 -0.18
C LYS A 4 -19.76 -13.06 -0.66
N ILE A 5 -20.70 -12.16 -0.36
CA ILE A 5 -20.59 -10.75 -0.76
C ILE A 5 -19.41 -10.08 -0.02
N ILE A 6 -19.25 -10.40 1.27
CA ILE A 6 -18.16 -9.88 2.10
C ILE A 6 -16.81 -10.38 1.57
N THR A 7 -16.68 -11.68 1.28
CA THR A 7 -15.44 -12.26 0.73
C THR A 7 -15.05 -11.62 -0.61
N VAL A 8 -16.03 -11.38 -1.49
CA VAL A 8 -15.79 -10.75 -2.80
C VAL A 8 -15.34 -9.30 -2.65
N LYS A 9 -15.98 -8.52 -1.78
CA LYS A 9 -15.57 -7.12 -1.53
C LYS A 9 -14.17 -7.00 -0.93
N ILE A 10 -13.83 -7.90 -0.01
CA ILE A 10 -12.49 -7.94 0.59
C ILE A 10 -11.44 -8.27 -0.47
N LYS A 11 -11.75 -9.20 -1.39
CA LYS A 11 -10.85 -9.53 -2.50
C LYS A 11 -10.58 -8.32 -3.39
N TYR A 12 -11.63 -7.59 -3.79
CA TYR A 12 -11.45 -6.36 -4.58
C TYR A 12 -10.64 -5.29 -3.83
N LEU A 13 -10.84 -5.17 -2.52
CA LEU A 13 -10.03 -4.25 -1.72
C LEU A 13 -8.54 -4.66 -1.74
N PHE A 14 -8.24 -5.96 -1.61
CA PHE A 14 -6.87 -6.46 -1.68
C PHE A 14 -6.20 -6.21 -3.02
N ASP A 15 -6.94 -6.44 -4.11
CA ASP A 15 -6.46 -6.18 -5.47
C ASP A 15 -6.20 -4.66 -5.67
N LEU A 16 -7.09 -3.80 -5.15
CA LEU A 16 -6.97 -2.34 -5.27
C LEU A 16 -5.76 -1.78 -4.52
N ILE A 17 -5.49 -2.25 -3.31
CA ILE A 17 -4.29 -1.84 -2.55
C ILE A 17 -3.03 -2.58 -3.01
N ARG A 18 -3.14 -3.44 -4.01
CA ARG A 18 -2.06 -4.25 -4.61
C ARG A 18 -1.29 -5.04 -3.56
N LEU A 19 -2.01 -5.63 -2.61
CA LEU A 19 -1.44 -6.38 -1.48
C LEU A 19 -0.73 -7.66 -1.94
N ASP A 20 -1.11 -8.15 -3.11
CA ASP A 20 -0.47 -9.21 -3.91
C ASP A 20 0.96 -8.86 -4.37
N LYS A 21 1.36 -7.58 -4.35
CA LYS A 21 2.72 -7.12 -4.70
C LYS A 21 3.41 -6.40 -3.54
N PRO A 22 3.96 -7.15 -2.56
CA PRO A 22 4.56 -6.58 -1.34
C PRO A 22 5.79 -5.70 -1.63
N ILE A 23 6.40 -5.84 -2.81
CA ILE A 23 7.59 -5.07 -3.20
C ILE A 23 7.37 -3.55 -3.07
N GLY A 24 6.16 -3.07 -3.33
CA GLY A 24 5.86 -1.64 -3.32
C GLY A 24 5.96 -1.00 -1.93
N PHE A 25 5.47 -1.66 -0.88
CA PHE A 25 5.61 -1.13 0.48
C PHE A 25 7.03 -1.36 1.02
N LEU A 26 7.67 -2.48 0.66
CA LEU A 26 9.04 -2.78 1.08
C LEU A 26 10.03 -1.73 0.56
N LEU A 27 9.86 -1.26 -0.68
CA LEU A 27 10.67 -0.19 -1.27
C LEU A 27 10.57 1.12 -0.50
N LEU A 28 9.41 1.42 0.09
CA LEU A 28 9.20 2.61 0.92
C LEU A 28 9.73 2.41 2.34
N LEU A 29 9.56 1.21 2.89
CA LEU A 29 9.97 0.86 4.25
C LEU A 29 11.49 0.84 4.41
N TRP A 30 12.19 0.26 3.44
CA TRP A 30 13.63 0.06 3.47
C TRP A 30 14.41 1.35 3.77
N PRO A 31 14.32 2.45 3.00
CA PRO A 31 15.05 3.68 3.29
C PRO A 31 14.71 4.28 4.66
N CYS A 32 13.44 4.19 5.11
CA CYS A 32 13.03 4.68 6.42
C CYS A 32 13.70 3.89 7.56
N TRP A 33 13.79 2.56 7.43
CA TRP A 33 14.44 1.71 8.43
C TRP A 33 15.96 1.91 8.46
N PHE A 34 16.62 2.09 7.30
CA PHE A 34 18.04 2.44 7.27
C PHE A 34 18.32 3.81 7.89
N ALA A 35 17.47 4.80 7.63
CA ALA A 35 17.58 6.11 8.26
C ALA A 35 17.42 5.99 9.79
N LEU A 36 16.46 5.19 10.24
CA LEU A 36 16.20 4.96 11.66
C LEU A 36 17.34 4.21 12.35
N ALA A 37 17.96 3.24 11.68
CA ALA A 37 19.10 2.50 12.20
C ALA A 37 20.34 3.39 12.46
N ASN A 38 20.46 4.51 11.75
CA ASN A 38 21.55 5.48 11.95
C ASN A 38 21.27 6.49 13.08
N LEU A 39 20.06 6.51 13.66
CA LEU A 39 19.71 7.43 14.75
C LEU A 39 20.09 6.84 16.11
N GLN A 40 20.77 7.64 16.93
CA GLN A 40 21.00 7.31 18.34
C GLN A 40 19.76 7.70 19.15
N GLN A 41 18.94 6.70 19.50
CA GLN A 41 17.73 6.83 20.31
C GLN A 41 17.70 5.72 21.36
N ASN A 42 16.87 5.88 22.39
CA ASN A 42 16.61 4.79 23.33
C ASN A 42 15.98 3.59 22.60
N ASN A 43 16.37 2.37 22.97
CA ASN A 43 15.91 1.14 22.29
C ASN A 43 14.37 1.02 22.23
N LEU A 44 13.66 1.45 23.27
CA LEU A 44 12.19 1.45 23.31
C LEU A 44 11.57 2.45 22.33
N GLU A 45 12.16 3.63 22.16
CA GLU A 45 11.68 4.63 21.21
C GLU A 45 11.97 4.19 19.77
N LEU A 46 13.15 3.61 19.55
CA LEU A 46 13.56 3.07 18.26
C LEU A 46 12.58 2.00 17.76
N ILE A 47 12.18 1.04 18.62
CA ILE A 47 11.20 0.00 18.28
C ILE A 47 9.84 0.62 17.93
N LYS A 48 9.39 1.64 18.69
CA LYS A 48 8.14 2.35 18.37
C LYS A 48 8.19 2.97 16.98
N TRP A 49 9.30 3.63 16.63
CA TRP A 49 9.49 4.21 15.31
C TRP A 49 9.51 3.16 14.19
N TYR A 50 10.16 2.02 14.39
CA TYR A 50 10.15 0.92 13.42
C TYR A 50 8.73 0.46 13.10
N ILE A 51 7.89 0.31 14.14
CA ILE A 51 6.48 -0.08 14.00
C ILE A 51 5.69 1.01 13.27
N TYR A 52 5.88 2.28 13.62
CA TYR A 52 5.19 3.38 12.93
C TYR A 52 5.57 3.48 11.46
N PHE A 53 6.84 3.34 11.11
CA PHE A 53 7.26 3.32 9.71
C PHE A 53 6.73 2.09 8.95
N PHE A 54 6.60 0.94 9.61
CA PHE A 54 5.97 -0.24 9.02
C PHE A 54 4.51 0.02 8.62
N PHE A 55 3.69 0.48 9.56
CA PHE A 55 2.29 0.82 9.27
C PHE A 55 2.17 1.99 8.31
N GLY A 56 3.01 3.02 8.47
CA GLY A 56 3.04 4.19 7.60
C GLY A 56 3.35 3.81 6.15
N ALA A 57 4.37 2.97 5.93
CA ALA A 57 4.73 2.52 4.58
C ALA A 57 3.61 1.69 3.93
N PHE A 58 3.00 0.80 4.70
CA PHE A 58 1.86 0.00 4.24
C PHE A 58 0.67 0.87 3.83
N LEU A 59 0.29 1.83 4.68
CA LEU A 59 -0.82 2.76 4.43
C LEU A 59 -0.53 3.68 3.25
N MET A 60 0.67 4.26 3.19
CA MET A 60 1.07 5.19 2.13
C MET A 60 1.08 4.51 0.76
N ARG A 61 1.57 3.26 0.68
CA ARG A 61 1.54 2.49 -0.57
C ARG A 61 0.11 2.20 -1.01
N SER A 62 -0.74 1.77 -0.08
CA SER A 62 -2.15 1.48 -0.32
C SER A 62 -2.89 2.72 -0.83
N ALA A 63 -2.70 3.86 -0.18
CA ALA A 63 -3.29 5.14 -0.59
C ALA A 63 -2.78 5.59 -1.97
N GLY A 64 -1.47 5.44 -2.23
CA GLY A 64 -0.89 5.76 -3.54
C GLY A 64 -1.45 4.90 -4.68
N CYS A 65 -1.71 3.61 -4.45
CA CYS A 65 -2.41 2.77 -5.43
C CYS A 65 -3.82 3.31 -5.72
N ILE A 66 -4.60 3.58 -4.67
CA ILE A 66 -5.98 4.05 -4.80
C ILE A 66 -6.04 5.40 -5.55
N ILE A 67 -5.15 6.33 -5.21
CA ILE A 67 -5.10 7.65 -5.85
C ILE A 67 -4.68 7.53 -7.32
N ASN A 68 -3.68 6.69 -7.63
CA ASN A 68 -3.26 6.46 -9.01
C ASN A 68 -4.41 5.88 -9.83
N ASP A 69 -5.06 4.83 -9.31
CA ASP A 69 -6.18 4.20 -10.00
C ASP A 69 -7.33 5.21 -10.18
N LEU A 70 -7.62 6.08 -9.20
CA LEU A 70 -8.64 7.13 -9.31
C LEU A 70 -8.34 8.16 -10.41
N ILE A 71 -7.07 8.59 -10.52
CA ILE A 71 -6.62 9.54 -11.55
C ILE A 71 -6.65 8.88 -12.94
N ASP A 72 -6.25 7.61 -13.01
CA ASP A 72 -6.16 6.86 -14.25
C ASP A 72 -7.54 6.46 -14.82
N ILE A 73 -8.65 6.54 -14.05
CA ILE A 73 -10.02 6.21 -14.52
C ILE A 73 -10.38 6.86 -15.86
N ASN A 74 -10.05 8.15 -16.06
CA ASN A 74 -10.43 8.87 -17.27
C ASN A 74 -9.49 8.63 -18.44
N LEU A 75 -8.26 8.21 -18.15
CA LEU A 75 -7.24 7.88 -19.15
C LEU A 75 -7.42 6.43 -19.62
N ASP A 76 -7.64 5.50 -18.69
CA ASP A 76 -7.85 4.07 -18.96
C ASP A 76 -9.08 3.83 -19.85
N LYS A 77 -10.13 4.65 -19.71
CA LYS A 77 -11.34 4.63 -20.57
C LYS A 77 -11.08 5.01 -22.03
N LYS A 78 -9.97 5.69 -22.32
CA LYS A 78 -9.63 6.17 -23.67
C LYS A 78 -8.62 5.28 -24.39
N ILE A 79 -8.10 4.25 -23.73
CA ILE A 79 -7.07 3.36 -24.27
C ILE A 79 -7.71 2.00 -24.52
N GLU A 80 -7.70 1.54 -25.79
CA GLU A 80 -8.31 0.27 -26.22
C GLU A 80 -7.82 -0.97 -25.43
N ARG A 81 -6.63 -0.91 -24.84
CA ARG A 81 -6.05 -1.99 -24.02
C ARG A 81 -6.55 -2.08 -22.57
N THR A 82 -7.19 -1.03 -22.04
CA THR A 82 -7.66 -0.95 -20.63
C THR A 82 -9.17 -0.73 -20.51
N ALA A 83 -9.89 -0.67 -21.63
CA ALA A 83 -11.32 -0.40 -21.67
C ALA A 83 -12.21 -1.43 -20.95
N GLU A 84 -11.74 -2.65 -20.73
CA GLU A 84 -12.46 -3.73 -20.01
C GLU A 84 -12.06 -3.91 -18.54
N ARG A 85 -11.22 -3.03 -17.98
CA ARG A 85 -10.88 -3.05 -16.54
C ARG A 85 -11.96 -2.43 -15.66
#